data_AF-A0A661ACB0-F1
#
_entry.id   AF-A0A661ACB0-F1
#
_cell.length_a   1.000
_cell.length_b   1.000
_cell.length_c   1.000
_cell.angle_alpha   90.00
_cell.angle_beta   90.00
_cell.angle_gamma   90.00
#
_symmetry.space_group_name_H-M   'P 1'
#
loop_
_entity.id
_entity.type
_entity.pdbx_description
1 polymer ?
#
loop_
_entity_poly.entity_id
_entity_poly.type
_entity_poly.pdbx_seq_one_letter_code
_entity_poly.pdbx_strand_id
1 'polypeptide(L)'
;MIWILAAATAYVWDNDGGLAFYDPEVNERVGCEYNLVRALKEVIGAENVEVGTGLPSLKTLLLYDMLFIVNGWRDDEMIKAEERDTLRKYLEAGNCVYMEGNNVNAVLSKIDPYFILDYFGTKYVDQDVGYGYM
;
A
#
# COMPACT_ATOMS: atom_id res chain seq x y z
N MET A 1 28.76 16.89 -14.08
CA MET A 1 27.42 17.02 -13.49
C MET A 1 27.19 15.79 -12.64
N ILE A 2 27.48 15.89 -11.35
CA ILE A 2 27.27 14.79 -10.38
C ILE A 2 25.78 14.83 -10.08
N TRP A 3 25.05 13.87 -10.61
CA TRP A 3 23.70 13.58 -10.13
C TRP A 3 23.91 12.95 -8.75
N ILE A 4 23.79 13.75 -7.70
CA ILE A 4 23.40 13.19 -6.40
C ILE A 4 21.96 12.76 -6.64
N LEU A 5 21.76 11.49 -7.02
CA LEU A 5 20.47 10.84 -6.82
C LEU A 5 20.22 10.97 -5.32
N ALA A 6 19.32 11.87 -4.92
CA ALA A 6 18.81 11.84 -3.57
C ALA A 6 18.34 10.40 -3.35
N ALA A 7 18.89 9.72 -2.36
CA ALA A 7 18.50 8.34 -2.06
C ALA A 7 17.02 8.40 -1.70
N ALA A 8 16.17 7.80 -2.55
CA ALA A 8 14.75 7.77 -2.31
C ALA A 8 14.48 6.99 -1.03
N THR A 9 13.55 7.49 -0.23
CA THR A 9 13.15 6.88 1.05
C THR A 9 11.77 6.25 0.93
N ALA A 10 11.60 5.08 1.53
CA ALA A 10 10.35 4.33 1.48
C ALA A 10 9.89 3.90 2.87
N TYR A 11 8.60 4.05 3.12
CA TYR A 11 7.91 3.38 4.21
C TYR A 11 7.10 2.21 3.66
N VAL A 12 7.33 1.02 4.18
CA VAL A 12 6.53 -0.18 3.90
C VAL A 12 5.60 -0.43 5.09
N TRP A 13 4.32 -0.24 4.86
CA TRP A 13 3.28 -0.57 5.81
C TRP A 13 2.86 -2.03 5.59
N ASP A 14 3.30 -2.89 6.50
CA ASP A 14 2.76 -4.23 6.68
C ASP A 14 1.37 -4.11 7.32
N ASN A 15 0.35 -4.10 6.47
CA ASN A 15 -1.04 -3.95 6.85
C ASN A 15 -1.81 -5.28 6.75
N ASP A 16 -1.11 -6.40 6.60
CA ASP A 16 -1.74 -7.69 6.34
C ASP A 16 -2.27 -8.37 7.62
N GLY A 17 -1.94 -7.83 8.80
CA GLY A 17 -2.37 -8.39 10.09
C GLY A 17 -1.51 -9.55 10.59
N GLY A 18 -0.26 -9.66 10.12
CA GLY A 18 0.67 -10.74 10.45
C GLY A 18 0.47 -11.99 9.59
N LEU A 19 -0.10 -11.83 8.39
CA LEU A 19 -0.22 -12.92 7.43
C LEU A 19 1.16 -13.31 6.92
N ALA A 20 1.35 -14.60 6.70
CA ALA A 20 2.63 -15.12 6.26
C ALA A 20 2.44 -16.36 5.39
N PHE A 21 3.27 -16.48 4.37
CA PHE A 21 3.33 -17.65 3.49
C PHE A 21 4.69 -18.33 3.57
N TYR A 22 4.78 -19.55 3.06
CA TYR A 22 6.04 -20.29 3.03
C TYR A 22 6.86 -19.88 1.81
N ASP A 23 8.11 -19.43 2.04
CA ASP A 23 9.06 -19.12 1.00
C ASP A 23 10.07 -20.28 0.84
N PRO A 24 10.08 -20.97 -0.32
CA PRO A 24 10.99 -22.08 -0.55
C PRO A 24 12.46 -21.65 -0.74
N GLU A 25 12.73 -20.38 -1.04
CA GLU A 25 14.09 -19.86 -1.23
C GLU A 25 14.85 -19.82 0.10
N VAL A 26 14.18 -19.38 1.16
CA VAL A 26 14.73 -19.27 2.52
C VAL A 26 14.29 -20.40 3.45
N ASN A 27 13.38 -21.28 2.99
CA ASN A 27 12.90 -22.45 3.71
C ASN A 27 12.25 -22.09 5.07
N GLU A 28 11.46 -21.02 5.10
CA GLU A 28 10.79 -20.51 6.30
C GLU A 28 9.46 -19.80 5.95
N ARG A 29 8.72 -19.36 6.98
CA ARG A 29 7.53 -18.52 6.81
C ARG A 29 7.93 -17.05 6.82
N VAL A 30 7.50 -16.32 5.80
CA VAL A 30 7.78 -14.88 5.63
C VAL A 30 6.48 -14.10 5.49
N GLY A 31 6.51 -12.82 5.87
CA GLY A 31 5.38 -11.89 5.70
C GLY A 31 5.10 -11.57 4.23
N CYS A 32 3.92 -11.02 3.95
CA CYS A 32 3.53 -10.68 2.58
C CYS A 32 4.46 -9.64 1.94
N GLU A 33 5.02 -8.76 2.76
CA GLU A 33 5.92 -7.67 2.41
C GLU A 33 7.36 -8.13 2.12
N TYR A 34 7.73 -9.36 2.51
CA TYR A 34 9.13 -9.81 2.55
C TYR A 34 9.89 -9.57 1.24
N ASN A 35 9.33 -10.01 0.11
CA ASN A 35 9.99 -9.90 -1.19
C ASN A 35 10.04 -8.45 -1.70
N LEU A 36 9.02 -7.66 -1.40
CA LEU A 36 9.01 -6.22 -1.70
C LEU A 36 10.09 -5.50 -0.89
N VAL A 37 10.17 -5.75 0.41
CA VAL A 37 11.18 -5.15 1.30
C VAL A 37 12.58 -5.55 0.85
N ARG A 38 12.81 -6.82 0.51
CA ARG A 38 14.09 -7.30 -0.02
C ARG A 38 14.49 -6.53 -1.28
N ALA A 39 13.59 -6.45 -2.26
CA ALA A 39 13.84 -5.73 -3.52
C ALA A 39 14.09 -4.22 -3.30
N LEU A 40 13.31 -3.57 -2.43
CA LEU A 40 13.51 -2.15 -2.12
C LEU A 40 14.86 -1.89 -1.47
N LYS A 41 15.27 -2.70 -0.50
CA LYS A 41 16.55 -2.56 0.17
C LYS A 41 17.73 -2.74 -0.78
N GLU A 42 17.60 -3.59 -1.81
CA GLU A 42 18.59 -3.76 -2.86
C GLU A 42 18.67 -2.54 -3.81
N VAL A 43 17.53 -1.91 -4.11
CA VAL A 43 17.45 -0.81 -5.10
C VAL A 43 17.77 0.55 -4.50
N ILE A 44 17.22 0.88 -3.32
CA ILE A 44 17.35 2.20 -2.69
C ILE A 44 18.23 2.21 -1.44
N GLY A 45 18.75 1.07 -1.01
CA GLY A 45 19.60 0.94 0.17
C GLY A 45 18.80 0.61 1.43
N ALA A 46 19.36 -0.25 2.29
CA ALA A 46 18.66 -0.79 3.45
C ALA A 46 18.33 0.27 4.50
N GLU A 47 19.15 1.31 4.62
CA GLU A 47 18.97 2.44 5.51
C GLU A 47 17.84 3.40 5.10
N ASN A 48 17.35 3.28 3.86
CA ASN A 48 16.30 4.14 3.30
C ASN A 48 14.92 3.45 3.27
N VAL A 49 14.81 2.23 3.82
CA VAL A 49 13.57 1.47 3.89
C VAL A 49 13.18 1.25 5.35
N GLU A 50 12.10 1.90 5.78
CA GLU A 50 11.47 1.62 7.07
C GLU A 50 10.27 0.67 6.85
N VAL A 51 10.11 -0.31 7.74
CA VAL A 51 8.97 -1.23 7.73
C VAL A 51 8.25 -1.10 9.06
N GLY A 52 6.92 -1.02 9.03
CA GLY A 52 6.12 -1.00 10.25
C GLY A 52 4.71 -1.53 10.06
N THR A 53 4.10 -1.92 11.17
CA THR A 53 2.78 -2.58 11.19
C THR A 53 1.61 -1.60 11.35
N GLY A 54 1.86 -0.29 11.32
CA GLY A 54 0.84 0.73 11.51
C GLY A 54 1.18 2.01 10.77
N LEU A 55 0.17 2.72 10.27
CA LEU A 55 0.37 3.95 9.52
C LEU A 55 0.94 5.06 10.44
N PRO A 56 2.12 5.63 10.13
CA PRO A 56 2.66 6.75 10.88
C PRO A 56 1.77 7.99 10.80
N SER A 57 1.98 8.94 11.70
CA SER A 57 1.36 10.26 11.57
C SER A 57 1.73 10.91 10.23
N LEU A 58 0.84 11.76 9.67
CA LEU A 58 1.12 12.47 8.41
C LEU A 58 2.48 13.19 8.42
N LYS A 59 2.87 13.80 9.55
CA LYS A 59 4.16 14.50 9.68
C LYS A 59 5.35 13.55 9.47
N THR A 60 5.26 12.34 10.00
CA THR A 60 6.29 11.30 9.83
C THR A 60 6.24 10.74 8.42
N LEU A 61 5.04 10.49 7.90
CA LEU A 61 4.85 9.92 6.57
C LEU A 61 5.41 10.83 5.47
N LEU A 62 5.26 12.15 5.62
CA LEU A 62 5.82 13.17 4.72
C LEU A 62 7.37 13.22 4.68
N LEU A 63 8.06 12.45 5.52
CA LEU A 63 9.52 12.30 5.44
C LEU A 63 9.94 11.24 4.42
N TYR A 64 9.00 10.43 3.94
CA TYR A 64 9.24 9.38 2.95
C TYR A 64 8.78 9.82 1.56
N ASP A 65 9.57 9.51 0.54
CA ASP A 65 9.24 9.78 -0.86
C ASP A 65 8.14 8.83 -1.38
N MET A 66 8.08 7.61 -0.82
CA MET A 66 7.16 6.55 -1.24
C MET A 66 6.55 5.82 -0.04
N LEU A 67 5.25 5.54 -0.13
CA LEU A 67 4.56 4.62 0.76
C LEU A 67 4.16 3.36 0.00
N PHE A 68 4.53 2.19 0.51
CA PHE A 68 4.04 0.89 0.05
C PHE A 68 3.09 0.30 1.10
N ILE A 69 1.87 -0.07 0.71
CA ILE A 69 0.87 -0.67 1.59
C ILE A 69 0.67 -2.12 1.17
N VAL A 70 0.99 -3.05 2.07
CA VAL A 70 0.85 -4.49 1.85
C VAL A 70 -0.34 -5.00 2.66
N ASN A 71 -1.47 -5.28 2.01
CA ASN A 71 -2.69 -5.74 2.68
C ASN A 71 -2.82 -7.27 2.72
N GLY A 72 -1.89 -8.00 2.09
CA GLY A 72 -1.94 -9.46 1.99
C GLY A 72 -3.24 -9.97 1.37
N TRP A 73 -3.79 -11.06 1.93
CA TRP A 73 -5.04 -11.66 1.48
C TRP A 73 -6.23 -11.39 2.42
N ARG A 74 -6.23 -10.22 3.06
CA ARG A 74 -7.34 -9.76 3.89
C ARG A 74 -8.63 -9.51 3.08
N ASP A 75 -9.78 -9.67 3.73
CA ASP A 75 -11.11 -9.42 3.18
C ASP A 75 -11.99 -8.49 4.04
N ASP A 76 -11.43 -7.98 5.15
CA ASP A 76 -12.05 -7.04 6.08
C ASP A 76 -11.81 -5.56 5.69
N GLU A 77 -12.27 -4.60 6.50
CA GLU A 77 -11.87 -3.19 6.33
C GLU A 77 -10.38 -3.03 6.67
N MET A 78 -9.53 -3.30 5.69
CA MET A 78 -8.08 -3.33 5.84
C MET A 78 -7.47 -1.95 6.14
N ILE A 79 -8.07 -0.86 5.65
CA ILE A 79 -7.61 0.52 5.90
C ILE A 79 -8.80 1.29 6.46
N LYS A 80 -8.70 1.80 7.69
CA LYS A 80 -9.77 2.53 8.39
C LYS A 80 -9.99 3.93 7.83
N ALA A 81 -11.12 4.54 8.18
CA ALA A 81 -11.47 5.89 7.75
C ALA A 81 -10.38 6.93 8.08
N GLU A 82 -9.88 6.95 9.32
CA GLU A 82 -8.83 7.90 9.73
C GLU A 82 -7.49 7.69 8.99
N GLU A 83 -7.19 6.45 8.61
CA GLU A 83 -6.01 6.10 7.84
C GLU A 83 -6.18 6.56 6.39
N ARG A 84 -7.35 6.33 5.78
CA ARG A 84 -7.68 6.85 4.44
C ARG A 84 -7.58 8.38 4.37
N ASP A 85 -8.05 9.10 5.39
CA ASP A 85 -7.91 10.57 5.46
C ASP A 85 -6.45 11.01 5.52
N THR A 86 -5.60 10.25 6.21
CA THR A 86 -4.16 10.50 6.26
C THR A 86 -3.51 10.25 4.89
N LEU A 87 -3.88 9.15 4.22
CA LEU A 87 -3.40 8.81 2.89
C LEU A 87 -3.80 9.86 1.84
N ARG A 88 -5.05 10.35 1.87
CA ARG A 88 -5.51 11.43 0.99
C ARG A 88 -4.63 12.67 1.11
N LYS A 89 -4.36 13.13 2.34
CA LYS A 89 -3.48 14.30 2.58
C LYS A 89 -2.05 14.07 2.10
N TYR A 90 -1.54 12.84 2.24
CA TYR A 90 -0.22 12.48 1.76
C TYR A 90 -0.14 12.52 0.22
N LEU A 91 -1.15 11.99 -0.46
CA LEU A 91 -1.30 12.02 -1.92
C LEU A 91 -1.53 13.45 -2.45
N GLU A 92 -2.36 14.25 -1.79
CA GLU A 92 -2.62 15.66 -2.12
C GLU A 92 -1.37 16.54 -1.99
N ALA A 93 -0.43 16.16 -1.12
CA ALA A 93 0.88 16.80 -1.03
C ALA A 93 1.84 16.40 -2.19
N GLY A 94 1.39 15.55 -3.11
CA GLY A 94 2.14 15.14 -4.30
C GLY A 94 3.01 13.90 -4.11
N ASN A 95 2.87 13.18 -2.99
CA ASN A 95 3.64 11.97 -2.72
C ASN A 95 3.01 10.73 -3.37
N CYS A 96 3.75 9.63 -3.41
CA CYS A 96 3.35 8.42 -4.10
C CYS A 96 2.94 7.31 -3.12
N VAL A 97 1.82 6.64 -3.42
CA VAL A 97 1.37 5.44 -2.72
C VAL A 97 1.29 4.28 -3.71
N TYR A 98 1.96 3.19 -3.40
CA TYR A 98 1.73 1.87 -3.99
C TYR A 98 0.93 1.03 -3.00
N MET A 99 -0.08 0.29 -3.49
CA MET A 99 -0.93 -0.53 -2.65
C MET A 99 -1.21 -1.86 -3.32
N GLU A 100 -0.95 -2.95 -2.60
CA GLU A 100 -1.19 -4.32 -3.05
C GLU A 100 -1.99 -5.12 -2.03
N GLY A 101 -2.55 -6.25 -2.51
CA GLY A 101 -3.34 -7.18 -1.72
C GLY A 101 -4.56 -7.71 -2.49
N ASN A 102 -5.21 -8.71 -1.93
CA ASN A 102 -6.42 -9.27 -2.53
C ASN A 102 -7.62 -8.37 -2.28
N ASN A 103 -8.46 -8.22 -3.31
CA ASN A 103 -9.77 -7.55 -3.22
C ASN A 103 -9.74 -6.11 -2.66
N VAL A 104 -8.57 -5.46 -2.56
CA VAL A 104 -8.41 -4.09 -2.04
C VAL A 104 -9.42 -3.14 -2.66
N ASN A 105 -9.48 -3.11 -4.00
CA ASN A 105 -10.43 -2.29 -4.72
C ASN A 105 -11.90 -2.69 -4.45
N ALA A 106 -12.20 -3.99 -4.41
CA ALA A 106 -13.57 -4.49 -4.23
C ALA A 106 -14.13 -4.18 -2.83
N VAL A 107 -13.26 -4.14 -1.82
CA VAL A 107 -13.63 -3.76 -0.45
C VAL A 107 -13.69 -2.24 -0.33
N LEU A 108 -12.60 -1.54 -0.67
CA LEU A 108 -12.51 -0.10 -0.46
C LEU A 108 -13.49 0.69 -1.33
N SER A 109 -13.82 0.24 -2.55
CA SER A 109 -14.84 0.92 -3.38
C SER A 109 -16.25 0.88 -2.79
N LYS A 110 -16.55 -0.07 -1.90
CA LYS A 110 -17.86 -0.14 -1.20
C LYS A 110 -17.93 0.79 0.00
N ILE A 111 -16.78 1.05 0.64
CA ILE A 111 -16.68 1.81 1.90
C ILE A 111 -16.38 3.28 1.59
N ASP A 112 -15.46 3.53 0.66
CA ASP A 112 -15.01 4.85 0.25
C ASP A 112 -14.66 4.87 -1.25
N PRO A 113 -15.66 4.93 -2.14
CA PRO A 113 -15.45 4.87 -3.59
C PRO A 113 -14.55 5.99 -4.13
N TYR A 114 -14.64 7.19 -3.55
CA TYR A 114 -13.85 8.34 -4.00
C TYR A 114 -12.36 8.16 -3.69
N PHE A 115 -12.01 7.48 -2.60
CA PHE A 115 -10.60 7.21 -2.29
C PHE A 115 -9.92 6.40 -3.39
N ILE A 116 -10.58 5.35 -3.90
CA ILE A 116 -10.02 4.54 -4.97
C ILE A 116 -10.08 5.25 -6.32
N LEU A 117 -11.23 5.83 -6.67
CA LEU A 117 -11.45 6.45 -7.96
C LEU A 117 -10.53 7.65 -8.21
N ASP A 118 -10.40 8.54 -7.22
CA ASP A 118 -9.73 9.82 -7.41
C ASP A 118 -8.20 9.69 -7.36
N TYR A 119 -7.67 8.73 -6.60
CA TYR A 119 -6.23 8.64 -6.33
C TYR A 119 -5.53 7.45 -7.00
N PHE A 120 -6.23 6.33 -7.24
CA PHE A 120 -5.65 5.14 -7.85
C PHE A 120 -6.13 4.91 -9.29
N GLY A 121 -7.04 5.76 -9.78
CA GLY A 121 -7.45 5.79 -11.19
C GLY A 121 -8.30 4.59 -11.63
N THR A 122 -8.77 3.77 -10.69
CA THR A 122 -9.56 2.57 -10.99
C THR A 122 -11.00 2.94 -11.36
N LYS A 123 -11.21 3.41 -12.59
CA LYS A 123 -12.55 3.58 -13.14
C LYS A 123 -13.08 2.22 -13.62
N TYR A 124 -13.96 1.60 -12.85
CA TYR A 124 -14.85 0.61 -13.43
C TYR A 124 -15.87 1.39 -14.26
N VAL A 125 -15.91 1.12 -15.57
CA VAL A 125 -17.18 1.17 -16.27
C VAL A 125 -18.03 0.16 -15.52
N ASP A 126 -19.14 0.59 -14.91
CA ASP A 126 -20.19 -0.34 -14.48
C ASP A 126 -20.46 -1.25 -15.67
N GLN A 127 -19.87 -2.45 -15.68
CA GLN A 127 -20.47 -3.51 -16.44
C GLN A 127 -21.70 -3.84 -15.61
N ASP A 128 -22.83 -3.34 -16.09
CA ASP A 128 -24.16 -3.89 -15.87
C ASP A 128 -24.07 -5.43 -15.90
N VAL A 129 -23.70 -6.05 -14.79
CA VAL A 129 -24.00 -7.44 -14.53
C VAL A 129 -25.36 -7.39 -13.86
N GLY A 130 -26.38 -7.34 -14.72
CA GLY A 130 -27.77 -7.12 -14.35
C GLY A 130 -28.19 -7.96 -13.16
N TYR A 131 -28.50 -7.29 -12.06
CA TYR A 131 -29.59 -7.74 -11.20
C TYR A 131 -30.89 -7.36 -11.92
N GLY A 132 -31.29 -8.23 -12.84
CA GLY A 132 -32.65 -8.22 -13.34
C GLY A 132 -33.60 -8.31 -12.16
N TYR A 133 -34.52 -7.36 -12.07
CA TYR A 133 -35.79 -7.59 -11.43
C TYR A 133 -36.44 -8.81 -12.08
N MET A 134 -36.53 -9.90 -11.32
CA MET A 134 -37.58 -10.91 -11.42
C MET A 134 -37.88 -11.44 -10.02
#